data_AF-G8PD44-F1
#
_entry.id   AF-G8PD44-F1
#
_cell.length_a   1.000
_cell.length_b   1.000
_cell.length_c   1.000
_cell.angle_alpha   90.00
_cell.angle_beta   90.00
_cell.angle_gamma   90.00
#
_symmetry.space_group_name_H-M   'P 1'
#
loop_
_entity.id
_entity.type
_entity.pdbx_description
1 polymer ?
#
loop_
_entity_poly.entity_id
_entity_poly.type
_entity_poly.pdbx_seq_one_letter_code
_entity_poly.pdbx_strand_id
1 'polypeptide(L)'
;MINSNKYKVKDWSPKFNKKAAEVMRTSKIWDETGLFSKFDDQSFVDQQNYLKQTIAKELKIKLVTSFNERTIFAVCGINDEHQIFYCAEKEKQLEFNATDFKELF
;
A
#
# COMPACT_ATOMS: atom_id res chain seq x y z
N MET A 1 12.19 -8.20 7.26
CA MET A 1 12.54 -6.77 7.34
C MET A 1 12.92 -6.15 5.99
N ILE A 2 12.28 -5.03 5.64
CA ILE A 2 12.56 -4.23 4.42
C ILE A 2 13.96 -3.61 4.47
N ASN A 3 14.72 -3.71 3.36
CA ASN A 3 16.08 -3.18 3.26
C ASN A 3 16.12 -1.64 3.28
N SER A 4 16.50 -1.07 4.42
CA SER A 4 16.59 0.38 4.65
C SER A 4 17.70 1.10 3.87
N ASN A 5 18.67 0.37 3.30
CA ASN A 5 19.67 0.94 2.39
C ASN A 5 19.12 1.12 0.97
N LYS A 6 18.03 0.42 0.62
CA LYS A 6 17.40 0.48 -0.71
C LYS A 6 16.12 1.30 -0.73
N TYR A 7 15.36 1.27 0.37
CA TYR A 7 14.02 1.81 0.42
C TYR A 7 13.82 2.77 1.59
N LYS A 8 12.92 3.73 1.38
CA LYS A 8 12.44 4.62 2.41
C LYS A 8 11.01 4.24 2.78
N VAL A 9 10.72 4.09 4.07
CA VAL A 9 9.37 3.84 4.57
C VAL A 9 8.74 5.16 5.01
N LYS A 10 7.49 5.39 4.63
CA LYS A 10 6.73 6.60 4.94
C LYS A 10 5.31 6.27 5.33
N ASP A 11 4.74 7.03 6.25
CA ASP A 11 3.29 6.99 6.46
C ASP A 11 2.58 7.61 5.25
N TRP A 12 1.43 7.04 4.91
CA TRP A 12 0.60 7.58 3.84
C TRP A 12 0.14 9.00 4.19
N SER A 13 -0.01 9.83 3.16
CA SER A 13 -0.62 11.14 3.25
C SER A 13 -1.28 11.52 1.93
N PRO A 14 -2.21 12.50 1.91
CA PRO A 14 -2.96 12.84 0.70
C PRO A 14 -2.11 13.15 -0.54
N LYS A 15 -0.87 13.65 -0.37
CA LYS A 15 0.05 13.92 -1.48
C LYS A 15 0.46 12.66 -2.25
N PHE A 16 0.36 11.48 -1.63
CA PHE A 16 0.71 10.20 -2.25
C PHE A 16 -0.49 9.45 -2.82
N ASN A 17 -1.72 9.94 -2.60
CA ASN A 17 -2.95 9.19 -2.88
C ASN A 17 -3.02 8.65 -4.31
N LYS A 18 -2.73 9.51 -5.30
CA LYS A 18 -2.76 9.13 -6.72
C LYS A 18 -1.77 7.99 -7.02
N LYS A 19 -0.51 8.15 -6.62
CA LYS A 19 0.54 7.15 -6.88
C LYS A 19 0.31 5.85 -6.12
N ALA A 20 -0.17 5.94 -4.88
CA ALA A 20 -0.53 4.75 -4.12
C ALA A 20 -1.65 3.98 -4.83
N ALA A 21 -2.71 4.66 -5.26
CA ALA A 21 -3.79 4.04 -6.02
C ALA A 21 -3.29 3.43 -7.36
N GLU A 22 -2.34 4.06 -8.04
CA GLU A 22 -1.72 3.50 -9.27
C GLU A 22 -1.00 2.17 -9.00
N VAL A 23 -0.20 2.11 -7.93
CA VAL A 23 0.47 0.88 -7.51
C VAL A 23 -0.56 -0.19 -7.15
N MET A 24 -1.56 0.17 -6.34
CA MET A 24 -2.61 -0.74 -5.89
C MET A 24 -3.41 -1.32 -7.06
N ARG A 25 -3.74 -0.49 -8.07
CA ARG A 25 -4.47 -0.89 -9.27
C ARG A 25 -3.68 -1.88 -10.16
N THR A 26 -2.37 -1.75 -10.21
CA THR A 26 -1.51 -2.49 -11.16
C THR A 26 -0.80 -3.69 -10.53
N SER A 27 -0.83 -3.78 -9.19
CA SER A 27 -0.11 -4.77 -8.41
C SER A 27 -0.99 -5.92 -7.97
N LYS A 28 -0.38 -7.06 -7.67
CA LYS A 28 -1.09 -8.13 -6.97
C LYS A 28 -1.38 -7.68 -5.55
N ILE A 29 -2.65 -7.77 -5.16
CA ILE A 29 -3.12 -7.42 -3.83
C ILE A 29 -3.16 -8.70 -2.98
N TRP A 30 -2.56 -8.63 -1.79
CA TRP A 30 -2.86 -9.54 -0.68
C TRP A 30 -3.70 -8.77 0.32
N ASP A 31 -4.88 -9.27 0.67
CA ASP A 31 -5.82 -8.57 1.53
C ASP A 31 -6.46 -9.52 2.55
N GLU A 32 -6.09 -9.39 3.82
CA GLU A 32 -6.75 -10.05 4.95
C GLU A 32 -7.92 -9.22 5.52
N THR A 33 -8.06 -7.96 5.10
CA THR A 33 -9.01 -6.98 5.66
C THR A 33 -10.37 -7.02 4.95
N GLY A 34 -10.42 -7.53 3.71
CA GLY A 34 -11.61 -7.58 2.87
C GLY A 34 -12.03 -6.24 2.26
N LEU A 35 -11.31 -5.14 2.56
CA LEU A 35 -11.61 -3.79 2.09
C LEU A 35 -11.36 -3.62 0.58
N PHE A 36 -10.58 -4.50 -0.06
CA PHE A 36 -10.17 -4.33 -1.45
C PHE A 36 -11.05 -4.98 -2.49
N SER A 37 -12.00 -5.82 -2.09
CA SER A 37 -12.92 -6.51 -3.01
C SER A 37 -13.67 -5.57 -3.96
N LYS A 38 -13.94 -4.33 -3.53
CA LYS A 38 -14.62 -3.30 -4.34
C LYS A 38 -13.65 -2.40 -5.12
N PHE A 39 -12.36 -2.45 -4.82
CA PHE A 39 -11.39 -1.50 -5.36
C PHE A 39 -11.15 -1.73 -6.85
N ASP A 40 -11.04 -2.98 -7.30
CA ASP A 40 -10.61 -3.32 -8.66
C ASP A 40 -11.67 -3.00 -9.73
N ASP A 41 -12.96 -3.07 -9.38
CA ASP A 41 -14.08 -2.82 -10.30
C ASP A 41 -14.38 -1.33 -10.52
N GLN A 42 -13.66 -0.44 -9.84
CA GLN A 42 -13.91 1.00 -9.86
C GLN A 42 -13.08 1.73 -10.93
N SER A 43 -13.58 2.90 -11.35
CA SER A 43 -12.79 3.84 -12.14
C SER A 43 -11.57 4.30 -11.34
N PHE A 44 -10.50 4.75 -12.00
CA PHE A 44 -9.31 5.20 -11.28
C PHE A 44 -9.56 6.44 -10.40
N VAL A 45 -10.54 7.27 -10.73
CA VAL A 45 -10.95 8.41 -9.87
C VAL A 45 -11.64 7.88 -8.61
N ASP A 46 -12.51 6.89 -8.76
CA ASP A 46 -13.22 6.28 -7.63
C ASP A 46 -12.28 5.47 -6.74
N GLN A 47 -11.31 4.76 -7.31
CA GLN A 47 -10.23 4.10 -6.57
C GLN A 47 -9.45 5.10 -5.68
N GLN A 48 -9.08 6.26 -6.23
CA GLN A 48 -8.42 7.31 -5.44
C GLN A 48 -9.31 7.84 -4.32
N ASN A 49 -10.60 8.01 -4.56
CA ASN A 49 -11.56 8.45 -3.54
C ASN A 49 -11.75 7.38 -2.47
N TYR A 50 -11.88 6.11 -2.85
CA TYR A 50 -12.06 4.98 -1.96
C TYR A 50 -10.84 4.76 -1.06
N LEU A 51 -9.62 4.87 -1.60
CA LEU A 51 -8.39 4.87 -0.81
C LEU A 51 -8.42 5.96 0.26
N LYS A 52 -8.69 7.21 -0.15
CA LYS A 52 -8.66 8.36 0.76
C LYS A 52 -9.77 8.35 1.81
N GLN A 53 -10.97 7.91 1.43
CA GLN A 53 -12.18 8.06 2.25
C GLN A 53 -12.55 6.82 3.05
N THR A 54 -12.07 5.65 2.64
CA THR A 54 -12.38 4.36 3.27
C THR A 54 -11.10 3.72 3.79
N ILE A 55 -10.21 3.27 2.90
CA ILE A 55 -9.04 2.45 3.28
C ILE A 55 -8.14 3.21 4.26
N ALA A 56 -7.85 4.49 4.01
CA ALA A 56 -6.97 5.30 4.87
C ALA A 56 -7.60 5.72 6.21
N LYS A 57 -8.88 5.45 6.43
CA LYS A 57 -9.55 5.64 7.74
C LYS A 57 -9.57 4.35 8.57
N GLU A 58 -9.71 3.21 7.89
CA GLU A 58 -9.77 1.89 8.52
C GLU A 58 -8.36 1.32 8.80
N LEU A 59 -7.37 1.69 7.99
CA LEU A 59 -6.01 1.15 8.06
C LEU A 59 -4.99 2.23 8.40
N LYS A 60 -4.01 1.88 9.23
CA LYS A 60 -2.72 2.59 9.26
C LYS A 60 -1.95 2.17 8.02
N ILE A 61 -1.63 3.11 7.14
CA ILE A 61 -0.99 2.81 5.84
C ILE A 61 0.46 3.29 5.83
N LYS A 62 1.37 2.41 5.39
CA LYS A 62 2.77 2.73 5.09
C LYS A 62 3.09 2.48 3.62
N LEU A 63 4.01 3.29 3.11
CA LEU A 63 4.48 3.32 1.74
C LEU A 63 5.97 2.98 1.72
N VAL A 64 6.37 2.11 0.80
CA VAL A 64 7.77 1.83 0.49
C VAL A 64 8.12 2.63 -0.75
N THR A 65 9.04 3.58 -0.62
CA THR A 65 9.36 4.54 -1.67
C THR A 65 10.84 4.57 -2.00
N SER A 66 11.18 5.20 -3.13
CA SER A 66 12.54 5.69 -3.35
C SER A 66 12.89 6.76 -2.32
N PHE A 67 14.19 6.99 -2.07
CA PHE A 67 14.64 8.01 -1.09
C PHE A 67 14.15 9.43 -1.41
N ASN A 68 14.05 9.75 -2.71
CA ASN A 68 13.53 11.02 -3.22
C ASN A 68 11.99 11.05 -3.34
N GLU A 69 11.28 10.01 -2.87
CA GLU A 69 9.82 9.90 -2.84
C GLU A 69 9.14 10.01 -4.23
N ARG A 70 9.91 9.85 -5.32
CA ARG A 70 9.37 9.90 -6.69
C ARG A 70 8.65 8.62 -7.07
N THR A 71 9.07 7.47 -6.55
CA THR A 71 8.49 6.17 -6.86
C THR A 71 7.94 5.54 -5.59
N ILE A 72 6.74 4.96 -5.67
CA ILE A 72 6.16 4.11 -4.64
C ILE A 72 6.26 2.67 -5.17
N PHE A 73 7.00 1.83 -4.48
CA PHE A 73 7.20 0.43 -4.86
C PHE A 73 6.17 -0.51 -4.23
N ALA A 74 5.69 -0.14 -3.03
CA ALA A 74 4.70 -0.92 -2.32
C ALA A 74 3.83 -0.04 -1.42
N VAL A 75 2.60 -0.50 -1.18
CA VAL A 75 1.65 0.05 -0.24
C VAL A 75 1.24 -1.09 0.70
N CYS A 76 1.25 -0.83 2.00
CA CYS A 76 0.78 -1.78 3.00
C CYS A 76 -0.07 -1.06 4.04
N GLY A 77 -1.03 -1.77 4.61
CA GLY A 77 -1.88 -1.26 5.66
C GLY A 77 -2.22 -2.33 6.69
N ILE A 78 -2.38 -1.92 7.94
CA ILE A 78 -2.80 -2.80 9.03
C ILE A 78 -4.01 -2.18 9.74
N ASN A 79 -4.99 -3.01 10.09
CA ASN A 79 -6.10 -2.59 10.97
C ASN A 79 -5.77 -2.88 12.45
N ASP A 80 -6.68 -2.50 13.35
CA ASP A 80 -6.52 -2.72 14.79
C ASP A 80 -6.57 -4.21 15.18
N GLU A 81 -7.14 -5.07 14.32
CA GLU A 81 -7.15 -6.53 14.47
C GLU A 81 -5.86 -7.21 13.97
N HIS A 82 -4.85 -6.44 13.56
CA HIS A 82 -3.58 -6.92 12.98
C HIS A 82 -3.72 -7.70 11.66
N GLN A 83 -4.86 -7.55 10.97
CA GLN A 83 -5.04 -8.03 9.60
C GLN A 83 -4.30 -7.09 8.65
N ILE A 84 -3.57 -7.67 7.69
CA ILE A 84 -2.74 -6.89 6.76
C ILE A 84 -3.31 -6.86 5.34
N PHE A 85 -3.16 -5.70 4.72
CA PHE A 85 -3.17 -5.53 3.28
C PHE A 85 -1.77 -5.18 2.81
N TYR A 86 -1.33 -5.74 1.68
CA TYR A 86 -0.19 -5.19 0.95
C TYR A 86 -0.28 -5.43 -0.55
N CYS A 87 0.34 -4.52 -1.30
CA CYS A 87 0.57 -4.66 -2.72
C CYS A 87 1.95 -4.10 -3.08
N ALA A 88 2.61 -4.69 -4.07
CA ALA A 88 3.90 -4.23 -4.56
C ALA A 88 3.97 -4.31 -6.08
N GLU A 89 4.70 -3.37 -6.67
CA GLU A 89 5.02 -3.37 -8.11
C GLU A 89 5.54 -4.74 -8.52
N LYS A 90 5.13 -5.22 -9.69
CA LYS A 90 5.38 -6.59 -10.16
C LYS A 90 6.85 -7.02 -10.03
N GLU A 91 7.77 -6.14 -10.36
CA GLU A 91 9.22 -6.39 -10.31
C GLU A 91 9.77 -6.50 -8.87
N LYS A 92 9.02 -6.02 -7.89
CA LYS A 92 9.40 -5.95 -6.47
C LYS A 92 8.67 -6.96 -5.59
N GLN A 93 7.72 -7.72 -6.14
CA GLN A 93 6.93 -8.68 -5.36
C GLN A 93 7.75 -9.79 -4.70
N LEU A 94 8.91 -10.16 -5.27
CA LEU A 94 9.82 -11.15 -4.66
C LEU A 94 10.71 -10.56 -3.56
N GLU A 95 10.77 -9.23 -3.44
CA GLU A 95 11.59 -8.55 -2.42
C GLU A 95 10.83 -8.31 -1.10
N PHE A 96 9.50 -8.53 -1.08
CA PHE A 96 8.65 -8.24 0.06
C PHE A 96 7.72 -9.40 0.39
N ASN A 97 7.48 -9.65 1.68
CA ASN A 97 6.46 -10.57 2.16
C ASN A 97 5.59 -9.94 3.27
N ALA A 98 4.50 -10.61 3.64
CA ALA A 98 3.57 -10.12 4.66
C ALA A 98 4.25 -9.85 6.02
N THR A 99 5.20 -10.71 6.44
CA THR A 99 5.94 -10.56 7.70
C THR A 99 6.76 -9.27 7.69
N ASP A 100 7.46 -8.97 6.59
CA ASP A 100 8.26 -7.75 6.45
C ASP A 100 7.43 -6.48 6.61
N PHE A 101 6.18 -6.50 6.12
CA PHE A 101 5.27 -5.36 6.23
C PHE A 101 4.65 -5.24 7.62
N LYS A 102 4.33 -6.36 8.29
CA LYS A 102 3.83 -6.35 9.68
C LYS A 102 4.86 -5.72 10.63
N GLU A 103 6.15 -5.97 10.42
CA GLU A 103 7.25 -5.38 11.20
C GLU A 103 7.38 -3.84 11.06
N LEU A 104 6.67 -3.21 10.13
CA LEU A 104 6.75 -1.76 9.92
C LEU A 104 5.85 -0.95 10.87
N PHE A 105 4.89 -1.59 11.53
CA PHE A 105 3.83 -0.98 12.35
C PHE A 105 4.10 -1.18 13.84
#